data_AF-A0A9D6I5Q2-F1
#
_entry.id   AF-A0A9D6I5Q2-F1
#
_cell.length_a   1.000
_cell.length_b   1.000
_cell.length_c   1.000
_cell.angle_alpha   90.00
_cell.angle_beta   90.00
_cell.angle_gamma   90.00
#
_symmetry.space_group_name_H-M   'P 1'
#
loop_
_entity.id
_entity.type
_entity.pdbx_description
1 polymer ?
#
loop_
_entity_poly.entity_id
_entity_poly.type
_entity_poly.pdbx_seq_one_letter_code
_entity_poly.pdbx_strand_id
1 'polypeptide(L)'
;RVVIALGRVAFDAYLRTRRELGLAVPVPPPRFAHNHAWRLPDGVTLIASYHPSRQNTQTGRLTRPMFHAVFARARRLLEARAGRRPSVVSSPRAGPARPPTRWA
;
A
#
# COMPACT_ATOMS: atom_id res chain seq x y z
N ARG A 1 4.57 -0.38 -12.22
CA ARG A 1 5.20 -0.42 -10.87
C ARG A 1 4.34 0.41 -9.93
N VAL A 2 4.14 -0.05 -8.71
CA VAL A 2 3.38 0.67 -7.67
C VAL A 2 4.28 0.80 -6.43
N VAL A 3 4.31 1.98 -5.83
CA VAL A 3 5.04 2.28 -4.59
C VAL A 3 4.00 2.72 -3.56
N ILE A 4 4.09 2.20 -2.33
CA ILE A 4 3.23 2.60 -1.22
C ILE A 4 4.09 3.34 -0.20
N ALA A 5 3.75 4.59 0.07
CA ALA A 5 4.42 5.41 1.09
C ALA A 5 3.64 5.36 2.40
N LEU A 6 4.29 4.87 3.46
CA LEU A 6 3.69 4.73 4.79
C LEU A 6 3.95 5.98 5.64
N GLY A 7 2.94 6.83 5.71
CA GLY A 7 2.98 8.10 6.43
C GLY A 7 3.47 9.27 5.56
N ARG A 8 3.22 10.48 6.06
CA ARG A 8 3.58 11.73 5.37
C ARG A 8 5.08 11.86 5.17
N VAL A 9 5.87 11.49 6.17
CA VAL A 9 7.34 11.54 6.12
C VAL A 9 7.89 10.68 4.96
N ALA A 10 7.43 9.43 4.84
CA ALA A 10 7.86 8.56 3.75
C ALA A 10 7.41 9.08 2.38
N PHE A 11 6.21 9.67 2.30
CA PHE A 11 5.67 10.24 1.06
C PHE A 11 6.47 11.46 0.60
N ASP A 12 6.72 12.40 1.51
CA ASP A 12 7.48 13.62 1.24
C ASP A 12 8.94 13.28 0.92
N ALA A 13 9.54 12.33 1.63
CA ALA A 13 10.89 11.83 1.35
C ALA A 13 10.99 11.20 -0.04
N TYR A 14 10.02 10.37 -0.43
CA TYR A 14 10.00 9.76 -1.76
C TYR A 14 9.95 10.82 -2.88
N LEU A 15 9.11 11.84 -2.75
CA LEU A 15 9.03 12.92 -3.73
C LEU A 15 10.29 13.77 -3.76
N ARG A 16 10.90 14.04 -2.60
CA ARG A 16 12.18 14.78 -2.51
C ARG A 16 13.30 14.01 -3.19
N THR A 17 13.50 12.73 -2.84
CA THR A 17 14.54 11.89 -3.44
C THR A 17 14.37 11.75 -4.95
N ARG A 18 13.13 11.69 -5.45
CA ARG A 18 12.88 11.74 -6.89
C ARG A 18 13.42 13.00 -7.55
N ARG A 19 13.19 14.17 -6.94
CA ARG A 19 13.71 15.45 -7.46
C ARG A 19 15.24 15.48 -7.43
N GLU A 20 15.84 14.99 -6.34
CA GLU A 20 17.30 14.89 -6.19
C GLU A 20 17.93 13.99 -7.26
N LEU A 21 17.21 12.93 -7.67
CA LEU A 21 17.62 12.01 -8.74
C LEU A 21 17.27 12.53 -10.16
N GLY A 22 16.76 13.76 -10.30
CA GLY A 22 16.36 14.31 -11.60
C GLY A 22 15.12 13.64 -12.22
N LEU A 23 14.36 12.86 -11.45
CA LEU A 23 13.14 12.21 -11.91
C LEU A 23 11.98 13.22 -11.90
N ALA A 24 11.18 13.19 -12.97
CA ALA A 24 10.03 14.07 -13.09
C ALA A 24 9.00 13.85 -11.97
N VAL A 25 8.57 14.96 -11.35
CA VAL A 25 7.50 15.02 -10.35
C VAL A 25 6.43 15.99 -10.85
N PRO A 26 5.12 15.66 -10.73
CA PRO A 26 4.05 16.54 -11.19
C PRO A 26 4.06 17.93 -10.54
N VAL A 27 3.56 18.92 -11.29
CA VAL A 27 3.30 20.29 -10.81
C VAL A 27 1.79 20.54 -10.99
N PRO A 28 1.03 20.85 -9.92
CA PRO A 28 1.45 20.96 -8.53
C PRO A 28 1.91 19.61 -7.94
N PRO A 29 2.76 19.63 -6.90
CA PRO A 29 3.28 18.41 -6.30
C PRO A 29 2.15 17.55 -5.71
N PRO A 30 2.25 16.21 -5.82
CA PRO A 30 1.33 15.30 -5.17
C PRO A 30 1.14 15.64 -3.69
N ARG A 31 -0.11 15.69 -3.23
CA ARG A 31 -0.45 15.93 -1.83
C ARG A 31 -0.68 14.60 -1.11
N PHE A 32 -0.28 14.54 0.15
CA PHE A 32 -0.48 13.36 0.99
C PHE A 32 -1.97 13.21 1.37
N ALA A 33 -2.56 12.06 1.04
CA ALA A 33 -3.91 11.69 1.45
C ALA A 33 -4.01 10.16 1.55
N HIS A 34 -4.66 9.64 2.60
CA HIS A 34 -4.76 8.20 2.82
C HIS A 34 -5.47 7.50 1.65
N ASN A 35 -4.86 6.40 1.17
CA ASN A 35 -5.32 5.59 0.04
C ASN A 35 -5.50 6.35 -1.28
N HIS A 36 -4.87 7.53 -1.40
CA HIS A 36 -4.81 8.28 -2.65
C HIS A 36 -3.64 7.81 -3.51
N ALA A 37 -3.88 7.64 -4.81
CA ALA A 37 -2.90 7.17 -5.77
C ALA A 37 -2.57 8.26 -6.79
N TRP A 38 -1.29 8.55 -6.96
CA TRP A 38 -0.75 9.52 -7.90
C TRP A 38 0.01 8.80 -9.00
N ARG A 39 -0.32 9.08 -10.26
CA ARG A 39 0.45 8.58 -11.41
C ARG A 39 1.58 9.57 -11.71
N LEU A 40 2.81 9.09 -11.60
CA LEU A 40 4.00 9.89 -11.86
C LEU A 40 4.38 9.79 -13.36
N PRO A 41 5.11 10.78 -13.91
CA PRO A 41 5.40 10.85 -15.35
C PRO A 41 6.19 9.66 -15.91
N ASP A 42 7.04 9.04 -15.09
CA ASP A 42 7.79 7.82 -15.41
C ASP A 42 6.94 6.53 -15.34
N GLY A 43 5.63 6.68 -15.15
CA GLY A 43 4.68 5.59 -15.08
C GLY A 43 4.67 4.86 -13.74
N VAL A 44 5.40 5.30 -12.72
CA VAL A 44 5.22 4.77 -11.35
C VAL A 44 3.92 5.29 -10.77
N THR A 45 3.18 4.44 -10.06
CA THR A 45 2.04 4.89 -9.25
C THR A 45 2.44 4.95 -7.78
N LEU A 46 2.36 6.13 -7.17
CA LEU A 46 2.64 6.37 -5.77
C LEU A 46 1.34 6.42 -4.97
N ILE A 47 1.16 5.51 -4.03
CA ILE A 47 0.01 5.47 -3.13
C ILE A 47 0.44 5.99 -1.76
N ALA A 48 -0.26 6.99 -1.24
CA ALA A 48 -0.10 7.46 0.12
C ALA A 48 -0.96 6.64 1.09
N SER A 49 -0.39 6.20 2.21
CA SER A 49 -1.12 5.55 3.30
C SER A 49 -0.75 6.18 4.62
N TYR A 50 -1.63 6.08 5.61
CA TYR A 50 -1.22 6.34 6.99
C TYR A 50 -0.25 5.23 7.43
N HIS A 51 0.69 5.59 8.29
CA HIS A 51 1.64 4.64 8.87
C HIS A 51 0.94 3.80 9.95
N PRO A 52 1.14 2.48 10.00
CA PRO A 52 0.56 1.59 11.01
C PRO A 52 1.27 1.72 12.38
N SER A 53 1.46 2.95 12.87
CA SER A 53 1.97 3.18 14.23
C SER A 53 0.89 2.87 15.26
N ARG A 54 1.32 2.49 16.47
CA ARG A 54 0.44 2.25 17.62
C ARG A 54 -0.54 3.41 17.86
N GLN A 55 -0.09 4.66 17.75
CA GLN A 55 -0.96 5.82 17.91
C GLN A 55 -2.09 5.84 16.87
N ASN A 56 -1.81 5.58 15.60
CA ASN A 56 -2.83 5.61 14.54
C ASN A 56 -3.81 4.45 14.66
N THR A 57 -3.33 3.27 15.05
CA THR A 57 -4.20 2.09 15.20
C THR A 57 -5.03 2.14 16.48
N GLN A 58 -4.46 2.63 17.59
CA GLN A 58 -5.14 2.72 18.88
C GLN A 58 -6.20 3.84 18.92
N THR A 59 -5.97 4.96 18.24
CA THR A 59 -6.94 6.07 18.14
C THR A 59 -8.00 5.87 17.06
N GLY A 60 -7.92 4.78 16.27
CA GLY A 60 -8.83 4.53 15.16
C GLY A 60 -8.57 5.37 13.90
N ARG A 61 -7.56 6.26 13.91
CA ARG A 61 -7.15 7.05 12.73
C ARG A 61 -6.76 6.17 11.54
N LEU A 62 -6.28 4.95 11.80
CA LEU A 62 -6.09 3.91 10.81
C LEU A 62 -6.69 2.60 11.32
N THR A 63 -7.71 2.12 10.62
CA THR A 63 -8.29 0.80 10.90
C THR A 63 -7.65 -0.29 10.03
N ARG A 64 -7.74 -1.54 10.47
CA ARG A 64 -7.25 -2.70 9.71
C ARG A 64 -7.88 -2.79 8.31
N PRO A 65 -9.21 -2.62 8.13
CA PRO A 65 -9.83 -2.57 6.80
C PRO A 65 -9.30 -1.45 5.91
N MET A 66 -9.09 -0.24 6.45
CA MET A 66 -8.50 0.87 5.69
C MET A 66 -7.09 0.54 5.21
N PHE A 67 -6.26 -0.05 6.08
CA PHE A 67 -4.91 -0.46 5.70
C PHE A 67 -4.93 -1.54 4.61
N HIS A 68 -5.79 -2.55 4.74
CA HIS A 68 -5.95 -3.58 3.71
C HIS A 68 -6.45 -3.01 2.37
N ALA A 69 -7.32 -2.00 2.39
CA ALA A 69 -7.82 -1.35 1.19
C ALA A 69 -6.71 -0.70 0.35
N VAL A 70 -5.62 -0.24 0.96
CA VAL A 70 -4.43 0.29 0.27
C VAL A 70 -3.77 -0.80 -0.58
N PHE A 71 -3.54 -1.98 -0.01
CA PHE A 71 -2.94 -3.10 -0.74
C PHE A 71 -3.88 -3.67 -1.80
N ALA A 72 -5.18 -3.73 -1.53
CA ALA A 72 -6.18 -4.11 -2.53
C ALA A 72 -6.20 -3.13 -3.71
N ARG A 73 -6.05 -1.82 -3.46
CA ARG A 73 -5.89 -0.81 -4.52
C ARG A 73 -4.60 -1.00 -5.30
N ALA A 74 -3.48 -1.23 -4.62
CA ALA A 74 -2.19 -1.48 -5.27
C ALA A 74 -2.25 -2.70 -6.20
N ARG A 75 -2.87 -3.80 -5.75
CA ARG A 75 -3.09 -5.00 -6.54
C ARG A 75 -3.91 -4.73 -7.80
N ARG A 76 -5.06 -4.06 -7.68
CA ARG A 76 -5.91 -3.68 -8.82
C ARG A 76 -5.15 -2.85 -9.85
N LEU A 77 -4.31 -1.92 -9.41
CA LEU A 77 -3.49 -1.09 -10.31
C LEU A 77 -2.40 -1.90 -11.03
N LEU A 78 -1.82 -2.90 -10.36
CA LEU A 78 -0.85 -3.81 -10.98
C LEU A 78 -1.52 -4.73 -12.02
N GLU A 79 -2.70 -5.26 -11.71
CA GLU A 79 -3.49 -6.12 -12.61
C GLU A 79 -3.96 -5.36 -13.85
N ALA A 80 -4.54 -4.16 -13.66
CA ALA A 80 -4.99 -3.31 -14.76
C ALA A 80 -3.87 -2.94 -15.74
N ARG A 81 -2.63 -2.77 -15.24
CA ARG A 81 -1.48 -2.49 -16.10
C ARG A 81 -0.97 -3.74 -16.81
N ALA A 82 -1.09 -4.91 -16.20
CA ALA A 82 -0.57 -6.15 -16.74
C ALA A 82 -1.51 -6.81 -17.77
N GLY A 83 -2.71 -6.26 -18.00
CA GLY A 83 -3.76 -6.94 -18.76
C GLY A 83 -4.16 -8.30 -18.17
N ARG A 84 -3.72 -8.61 -16.94
CA ARG A 84 -3.96 -9.88 -16.28
C ARG A 84 -5.28 -9.81 -15.55
N ARG A 85 -6.20 -10.71 -15.90
CA ARG A 85 -7.37 -11.02 -15.07
C ARG A 85 -6.90 -11.33 -13.64
N PRO A 86 -7.62 -10.87 -12.60
CA PRO A 86 -7.23 -11.15 -11.23
C PRO A 86 -7.18 -12.66 -11.01
N SER A 87 -5.99 -13.19 -10.74
CA SER A 87 -5.82 -14.57 -10.29
C SER A 87 -6.40 -14.64 -8.87
N VAL A 88 -7.59 -15.22 -8.73
CA VAL A 88 -8.16 -15.54 -7.43
C VAL A 88 -7.10 -16.31 -6.65
N VAL A 89 -6.68 -15.77 -5.51
CA VAL A 89 -5.81 -16.52 -4.60
C VAL A 89 -6.70 -17.63 -4.06
N SER A 90 -6.50 -18.85 -4.56
CA SER A 90 -7.16 -20.03 -4.03
C SER A 90 -6.69 -20.16 -2.58
N SER A 91 -7.61 -19.87 -1.65
CA SER A 91 -7.40 -20.04 -0.21
C SER A 91 -6.87 -21.45 0.04
N PRO A 92 -5.79 -21.65 0.82
CA PRO A 92 -5.34 -23.00 1.13
C PRO A 92 -6.50 -23.70 1.86
N ARG A 93 -6.98 -24.81 1.29
CA ARG A 93 -7.97 -25.69 1.94
C ARG A 93 -7.55 -25.88 3.40
N ALA A 94 -8.47 -25.63 4.32
CA ALA A 94 -8.29 -25.94 5.73
C ALA A 94 -7.85 -27.42 5.85
N GLY A 95 -6.62 -27.64 6.27
CA GLY A 95 -6.15 -28.96 6.71
C GLY A 95 -6.85 -29.33 8.02
N PRO A 96 -7.04 -30.63 8.31
CA PRO A 96 -7.76 -31.06 9.50
C PRO A 96 -7.05 -30.58 10.78
N ALA A 97 -7.85 -30.12 11.75
CA ALA A 97 -7.40 -29.62 13.03
C ALA A 97 -6.63 -30.70 13.81
N ARG A 98 -5.40 -30.38 14.25
CA ARG A 98 -4.65 -31.21 15.20
C ARG A 98 -5.17 -30.91 16.62
N PRO A 99 -5.38 -31.92 17.49
CA PRO A 99 -5.80 -31.70 18.86
C PRO A 99 -4.66 -31.08 19.70
N PRO A 100 -4.98 -30.33 20.78
CA PRO A 100 -3.98 -29.67 21.60
C PRO A 100 -3.18 -30.68 22.43
N THR A 101 -1.87 -30.73 22.23
CA THR A 101 -0.93 -31.36 23.16
C THR A 101 -0.82 -30.52 24.43
N ARG A 102 -1.12 -31.16 25.57
CA ARG A 102 -0.79 -30.67 26.92
C ARG A 102 0.72 -30.42 27.00
N TRP A 103 1.10 -29.23 27.48
CA TRP A 103 2.46 -28.98 27.96
C TRP A 103 2.56 -29.54 29.38
N ALA A 104 3.48 -30.47 29.58
CA ALA A 104 4.02 -30.82 30.89
C ALA A 104 5.23 -29.92 31.18
#